data_AF-A0A0V0IIJ0-F1
#
_entry.id   AF-A0A0V0IIJ0-F1
#
_cell.length_a   1.000
_cell.length_b   1.000
_cell.length_c   1.000
_cell.angle_alpha   90.00
_cell.angle_beta   90.00
_cell.angle_gamma   90.00
#
_symmetry.space_group_name_H-M   'P 1'
#
loop_
_entity.id
_entity.type
_entity.pdbx_description
1 polymer ?
#
loop_
_entity_poly.entity_id
_entity_poly.type
_entity_poly.pdbx_seq_one_letter_code
_entity_poly.pdbx_strand_id
1 'polypeptide(L)'
;MGQQEGEIRTVGSQGTKGGIIILWDSSIWEGEVCEVGAYCITVRFLGKTQDFSWHLSGVYGPNDREERKEVWWELGAVRSLFDGPWVIAGDFNVVRSPSEKKNCIRINKAMEDFSDFIEDMELEDPPLIGGSFTWRKGDNYDTAARLDRFLFSEEWEVSFRKIKQTIMPRVTSDHNPLLLECGNWEGLCPILNSKIGGCKLRILMRELRGGGILKFLWEDQTTF
;
A
#
# COMPACT_ATOMS: atom_id res chain seq x y z
N MET A 1 13.11 3.34 25.93
CA MET A 1 11.75 3.87 25.68
C MET A 1 11.93 5.20 24.93
N GLY A 2 12.24 5.13 23.65
CA GLY A 2 12.36 6.32 22.80
C GLY A 2 11.00 6.58 22.14
N GLN A 3 10.53 7.83 22.18
CA GLN A 3 9.39 8.22 21.37
C GLN A 3 9.82 8.11 19.89
N GLN A 4 9.13 7.26 19.12
CA GLN A 4 9.23 7.29 17.66
C GLN A 4 8.63 8.61 17.20
N GLU A 5 9.48 9.54 16.79
CA GLU A 5 9.05 10.76 16.11
C GLU A 5 8.62 10.37 14.69
N GLY A 6 7.31 10.20 14.50
CA GLY A 6 6.74 9.95 13.17
C GLY A 6 6.55 11.27 12.44
N GLU A 7 7.09 11.39 11.22
CA GLU A 7 6.74 12.50 10.33
C GLU A 7 5.41 12.21 9.62
N ILE A 8 4.62 13.27 9.40
CA ILE A 8 3.27 13.18 8.83
C ILE A 8 3.22 13.95 7.51
N ARG A 9 2.81 13.28 6.44
CA ARG A 9 2.39 13.95 5.20
C ARG A 9 0.93 13.62 4.90
N THR A 10 0.18 14.66 4.54
CA THR A 10 -1.26 14.58 4.28
C THR A 10 -1.58 15.18 2.92
N VAL A 11 -2.44 14.52 2.14
CA VAL A 11 -3.21 15.21 1.10
C VAL A 11 -4.50 15.72 1.75
N GLY A 12 -4.72 17.03 1.69
CA GLY A 12 -5.93 17.65 2.18
C GLY A 12 -7.14 17.31 1.30
N SER A 13 -8.29 17.09 1.91
CA SER A 13 -9.55 16.87 1.21
C SER A 13 -10.03 18.14 0.48
N GLN A 14 -10.52 17.99 -0.75
CA GLN A 14 -11.39 18.99 -1.37
C GLN A 14 -12.86 18.58 -1.12
N GLY A 15 -13.52 19.22 -0.15
CA GLY A 15 -14.92 18.95 0.20
C GLY A 15 -15.13 17.74 1.12
N THR A 16 -16.16 16.93 0.86
CA THR A 16 -16.54 15.73 1.65
C THR A 16 -15.77 14.46 1.27
N LYS A 17 -14.77 14.55 0.39
CA LYS A 17 -13.95 13.44 -0.08
C LYS A 17 -12.83 13.20 0.95
N GLY A 18 -12.59 11.97 1.38
CA GLY A 18 -11.57 11.65 2.41
C GLY A 18 -10.15 12.07 2.02
N GLY A 19 -9.20 11.93 2.95
CA GLY A 19 -7.78 12.22 2.72
C GLY A 19 -6.89 10.99 2.86
N ILE A 20 -5.70 11.03 2.26
CA ILE A 20 -4.64 10.03 2.41
C ILE A 20 -3.56 10.60 3.34
N ILE A 21 -3.18 9.82 4.34
CA ILE A 21 -2.11 10.17 5.27
C ILE A 21 -1.02 9.11 5.18
N ILE A 22 0.23 9.52 4.97
CA ILE A 22 1.41 8.66 5.01
C ILE A 22 2.24 9.02 6.25
N LEU A 23 2.47 8.04 7.12
CA LEU A 23 3.21 8.17 8.38
C LEU A 23 4.41 7.24 8.41
N TRP A 24 5.63 7.73 8.60
CA TRP A 24 6.82 6.86 8.67
C TRP A 24 7.73 7.19 9.85
N ASP A 25 8.61 6.24 10.16
CA ASP A 25 9.67 6.42 11.16
C ASP A 25 10.82 7.22 10.54
N SER A 26 10.90 8.51 10.88
CA SER A 26 11.91 9.41 10.33
C SER A 26 13.32 9.12 10.83
N SER A 27 13.49 8.28 11.85
CA SER A 27 14.82 7.83 12.28
C SER A 27 15.46 6.88 11.27
N ILE A 28 14.66 6.26 10.39
CA ILE A 28 15.10 5.22 9.45
C ILE A 28 14.97 5.68 8.01
N TRP A 29 13.85 6.33 7.67
CA TRP A 29 13.58 6.78 6.31
C TRP A 29 13.51 8.31 6.22
N GLU A 30 14.16 8.86 5.20
CA GLU A 30 13.92 10.22 4.73
C GLU A 30 12.86 10.17 3.63
N GLY A 31 11.77 10.90 3.80
CA GLY A 31 10.62 10.89 2.89
C GLY A 31 10.49 12.18 2.09
N GLU A 32 10.44 12.06 0.77
CA GLU A 32 10.20 13.17 -0.17
C GLU A 32 8.91 12.93 -0.94
N VAL A 33 7.98 13.89 -0.93
CA VAL A 33 6.76 13.81 -1.74
C VAL A 33 7.12 14.05 -3.20
N CYS A 34 6.91 13.05 -4.05
CA CYS A 34 7.19 13.14 -5.48
C CYS A 34 6.01 13.73 -6.25
N GLU A 35 4.79 13.27 -5.93
CA GLU A 35 3.58 13.65 -6.66
C GLU A 35 2.37 13.62 -5.72
N VAL A 36 1.45 14.57 -5.92
CA VAL A 36 0.14 14.61 -5.26
C VAL A 36 -0.93 14.75 -6.35
N GLY A 37 -1.62 13.65 -6.62
CA GLY A 37 -2.78 13.61 -7.49
C GLY A 37 -4.09 13.91 -6.75
N ALA A 38 -5.20 13.78 -7.46
CA ALA A 38 -6.54 13.89 -6.90
C ALA A 38 -6.89 12.67 -6.02
N TYR A 39 -6.36 11.48 -6.34
CA TYR A 39 -6.65 10.24 -5.63
C TYR A 39 -5.41 9.51 -5.11
N CYS A 40 -4.22 9.98 -5.50
CA CYS A 40 -2.95 9.37 -5.15
C CYS A 40 -1.98 10.36 -4.49
N ILE A 41 -1.13 9.86 -3.60
CA ILE A 41 0.10 10.55 -3.17
C ILE A 41 1.27 9.59 -3.28
N THR A 42 2.35 10.05 -3.89
CA THR A 42 3.57 9.26 -4.00
C THR A 42 4.69 9.89 -3.20
N VAL A 43 5.32 9.08 -2.36
CA VAL A 43 6.47 9.45 -1.53
C VAL A 43 7.63 8.54 -1.87
N ARG A 44 8.78 9.14 -2.17
CA ARG A 44 10.06 8.45 -2.25
C ARG A 44 10.67 8.38 -0.87
N PHE A 45 11.11 7.20 -0.48
CA PHE A 45 11.83 6.97 0.77
C PHE A 45 13.27 6.64 0.47
N LEU A 46 14.19 7.31 1.16
CA LEU A 46 15.62 7.04 1.17
C LEU A 46 16.03 6.50 2.55
N GLY A 47 16.73 5.37 2.57
CA GLY A 47 17.26 4.81 3.81
C GLY A 47 18.37 5.70 4.37
N LYS A 48 18.28 6.09 5.65
CA LYS A 48 19.32 6.94 6.27
C LYS A 48 20.62 6.20 6.55
N THR A 49 20.54 4.88 6.72
CA THR A 49 21.69 4.01 7.01
C THR A 49 21.87 2.90 5.97
N GLN A 50 20.92 2.77 5.04
CA GLN A 50 20.96 1.79 3.97
C GLN A 50 20.96 2.52 2.62
N ASP A 51 21.81 2.08 1.69
CA ASP A 51 21.83 2.62 0.32
C ASP A 51 20.68 2.04 -0.50
N PHE A 52 19.48 2.56 -0.25
CA PHE A 52 18.26 2.11 -0.91
C PHE A 52 17.23 3.20 -0.92
N SER A 53 16.57 3.26 -2.06
CA SER A 53 15.41 4.09 -2.24
C SER A 53 14.28 3.27 -2.82
N TRP A 54 13.08 3.58 -2.40
CA TRP A 54 11.87 2.97 -2.90
C TRP A 54 10.74 3.98 -2.89
N HIS A 55 9.68 3.68 -3.62
CA HIS A 55 8.53 4.54 -3.73
C HIS A 55 7.31 3.89 -3.10
N LEU A 56 6.49 4.71 -2.50
CA LEU A 56 5.17 4.34 -2.03
C LEU A 56 4.15 5.24 -2.69
N SER A 57 3.16 4.64 -3.34
CA SER A 57 1.95 5.35 -3.74
C SER A 57 0.79 4.96 -2.82
N GLY A 58 0.25 5.94 -2.10
CA GLY A 58 -1.01 5.81 -1.39
C GLY A 58 -2.19 6.09 -2.30
N VAL A 59 -3.23 5.26 -2.25
CA VAL A 59 -4.42 5.36 -3.13
C VAL A 59 -5.70 5.48 -2.30
N TYR A 60 -6.59 6.37 -2.72
CA TYR A 60 -7.98 6.41 -2.29
C TYR A 60 -8.88 6.56 -3.52
N GLY A 61 -9.19 5.43 -4.13
CA GLY A 61 -9.92 5.37 -5.39
C GLY A 61 -11.40 5.75 -5.22
N PRO A 62 -11.99 6.48 -6.18
CA PRO A 62 -13.40 6.85 -6.12
C PRO A 62 -14.32 5.64 -6.39
N ASN A 63 -15.56 5.74 -5.91
CA ASN A 63 -16.59 4.71 -6.13
C ASN A 63 -17.09 4.67 -7.59
N ASP A 64 -17.06 5.80 -8.29
CA ASP A 64 -17.41 5.89 -9.70
C ASP A 64 -16.32 5.27 -10.59
N ARG A 65 -16.73 4.48 -11.59
CA ARG A 65 -15.79 3.77 -12.47
C ARG A 65 -15.03 4.71 -13.40
N GLU A 66 -15.70 5.75 -13.92
CA GLU A 66 -15.08 6.67 -14.86
C GLU A 66 -14.09 7.58 -14.13
N GLU A 67 -14.45 8.08 -12.93
CA GLU A 67 -13.50 8.80 -12.07
C GLU A 67 -12.31 7.90 -11.68
N ARG A 68 -12.53 6.60 -11.45
CA ARG A 68 -11.44 5.68 -11.06
C ARG A 68 -10.38 5.51 -12.14
N LYS A 69 -10.69 5.78 -13.41
CA LYS A 69 -9.67 5.77 -14.46
C LYS A 69 -8.56 6.77 -14.15
N GLU A 70 -8.89 7.92 -13.54
CA GLU A 70 -7.91 8.93 -13.14
C GLU A 70 -6.85 8.36 -12.18
N VAL A 71 -7.22 7.41 -11.31
CA VAL A 71 -6.26 6.70 -10.44
C VAL A 71 -5.19 5.97 -11.28
N TRP A 72 -5.61 5.27 -12.34
CA TRP A 72 -4.70 4.52 -13.21
C TRP A 72 -3.77 5.47 -13.99
N TRP A 73 -4.31 6.60 -14.46
CA TRP A 73 -3.53 7.64 -15.13
C TRP A 73 -2.51 8.28 -14.18
N GLU A 74 -2.90 8.63 -12.96
CA GLU A 74 -2.01 9.20 -11.94
C GLU A 74 -0.88 8.22 -11.61
N LEU A 75 -1.18 6.95 -11.37
CA LEU A 75 -0.17 5.93 -11.04
C LEU A 75 0.75 5.63 -12.22
N GLY A 76 0.22 5.56 -13.45
CA GLY A 76 1.04 5.37 -14.65
C GLY A 76 1.96 6.56 -14.92
N ALA A 77 1.47 7.79 -14.74
CA ALA A 77 2.29 9.00 -14.86
C ALA A 77 3.41 9.00 -13.82
N VAL A 78 3.08 8.70 -12.56
CA VAL A 78 4.04 8.58 -11.46
C VAL A 78 5.11 7.53 -11.78
N ARG A 79 4.73 6.33 -12.25
CA ARG A 79 5.67 5.27 -12.61
C ARG A 79 6.64 5.70 -13.71
N SER A 80 6.25 6.60 -14.61
CA SER A 80 7.15 7.13 -15.65
C SER A 80 8.21 8.11 -15.14
N LEU A 81 8.11 8.58 -13.88
CA LEU A 81 9.02 9.56 -13.29
C LEU A 81 10.19 8.92 -12.52
N PHE A 82 10.12 7.63 -12.21
CA PHE A 82 11.16 6.95 -11.45
C PHE A 82 11.30 5.47 -11.83
N ASP A 83 12.51 4.97 -11.65
CA ASP A 83 12.80 3.55 -11.70
C ASP A 83 12.92 2.97 -10.28
N GLY A 84 12.85 1.64 -10.18
CA GLY A 84 13.15 0.91 -8.96
C GLY A 84 11.94 0.49 -8.12
N PRO A 85 12.19 0.00 -6.89
CA PRO A 85 11.19 -0.69 -6.07
C PRO A 85 10.00 0.20 -5.71
N TRP A 86 8.80 -0.32 -5.96
CA TRP A 86 7.57 0.43 -5.76
C TRP A 86 6.52 -0.41 -5.04
N VAL A 87 5.84 0.20 -4.08
CA VAL A 87 4.66 -0.36 -3.41
C VAL A 87 3.50 0.60 -3.60
N ILE A 88 2.34 0.07 -3.98
CA ILE A 88 1.08 0.79 -4.02
C ILE A 88 0.19 0.24 -2.92
N ALA A 89 -0.39 1.12 -2.11
CA ALA A 89 -1.24 0.72 -1.00
C ALA A 89 -2.47 1.61 -0.92
N GLY A 90 -3.65 1.02 -0.80
CA GLY A 90 -4.85 1.83 -0.64
C GLY A 90 -6.16 1.08 -0.77
N ASP A 91 -7.23 1.85 -0.65
CA ASP A 91 -8.57 1.45 -1.04
C ASP A 91 -8.75 1.78 -2.52
N PHE A 92 -8.86 0.76 -3.36
CA PHE A 92 -9.06 0.94 -4.80
C PHE A 92 -10.54 1.03 -5.17
N ASN A 93 -11.46 0.79 -4.22
CA ASN A 93 -12.91 0.69 -4.43
C ASN A 93 -13.33 -0.25 -5.57
N VAL A 94 -12.50 -1.26 -5.87
CA VAL A 94 -12.71 -2.24 -6.94
C VAL A 94 -12.20 -3.62 -6.51
N VAL A 95 -12.85 -4.67 -7.02
CA VAL A 95 -12.37 -6.05 -6.89
C VAL A 95 -11.76 -6.48 -8.21
N ARG A 96 -10.74 -7.35 -8.16
CA ARG A 96 -10.07 -7.90 -9.35
C ARG A 96 -10.87 -9.04 -9.97
N SER A 97 -11.62 -9.79 -9.15
CA SER A 97 -12.41 -10.93 -9.62
C SER A 97 -13.72 -11.13 -8.85
N PRO A 98 -14.67 -11.93 -9.37
CA PRO A 98 -15.94 -12.16 -8.69
C PRO A 98 -15.81 -12.81 -7.31
N SER A 99 -14.82 -13.68 -7.12
CA SER A 99 -14.58 -14.38 -5.83
C SER A 99 -14.24 -13.42 -4.68
N GLU A 100 -13.77 -12.22 -5.01
CA GLU A 100 -13.41 -11.18 -4.06
C GLU A 100 -14.60 -10.30 -3.65
N LYS A 101 -15.80 -10.58 -4.17
CA LYS A 101 -17.05 -9.91 -3.77
C LYS A 101 -18.11 -10.94 -3.39
N LYS A 102 -18.67 -10.79 -2.19
CA LYS A 102 -19.71 -11.70 -1.68
C LYS A 102 -20.91 -11.71 -2.62
N ASN A 103 -21.39 -12.92 -2.94
CA ASN A 103 -22.51 -13.18 -3.86
C ASN A 103 -22.29 -12.68 -5.30
N CYS A 104 -21.04 -12.45 -5.73
CA CYS A 104 -20.73 -12.08 -7.10
C CYS A 104 -20.26 -13.30 -7.90
N ILE A 105 -20.85 -13.50 -9.08
CA ILE A 105 -20.51 -14.61 -9.99
C ILE A 105 -20.12 -14.14 -11.39
N ARG A 106 -20.23 -12.83 -11.67
CA ARG A 106 -19.98 -12.25 -13.01
C ARG A 106 -18.82 -11.29 -12.96
N ILE A 107 -17.93 -11.43 -13.92
CA ILE A 107 -16.92 -10.40 -14.24
C ILE A 107 -17.66 -9.19 -14.81
N ASN A 108 -17.15 -7.99 -14.51
CA ASN A 108 -17.61 -6.75 -15.11
C ASN A 108 -16.41 -5.93 -15.57
N LYS A 109 -16.67 -4.88 -16.36
CA LYS A 109 -15.60 -4.09 -16.97
C LYS A 109 -14.71 -3.38 -15.94
N ALA A 110 -15.20 -3.01 -14.76
CA ALA A 110 -14.35 -2.43 -13.72
C ALA A 110 -13.32 -3.44 -13.16
N MET A 111 -13.67 -4.72 -13.10
CA MET A 111 -12.75 -5.79 -12.69
C MET A 111 -11.68 -6.04 -13.75
N GLU A 112 -12.09 -6.02 -15.02
CA GLU A 112 -11.18 -6.14 -16.18
C GLU A 112 -10.23 -4.93 -16.21
N ASP A 113 -10.75 -3.70 -16.19
CA ASP A 113 -9.95 -2.48 -16.20
C ASP A 113 -8.91 -2.46 -15.05
N PHE A 114 -9.26 -2.99 -13.88
CA PHE A 114 -8.33 -3.09 -12.75
C PHE A 114 -7.29 -4.20 -12.92
N SER A 115 -7.68 -5.34 -13.51
CA SER A 115 -6.75 -6.43 -13.80
C SER A 115 -5.75 -6.02 -14.88
N ASP A 116 -6.25 -5.38 -15.95
CA ASP A 116 -5.46 -4.81 -17.03
C ASP A 116 -4.43 -3.81 -16.46
N PHE A 117 -4.85 -2.90 -15.57
CA PHE A 117 -3.93 -1.97 -14.90
C PHE A 117 -2.80 -2.67 -14.12
N ILE A 118 -3.13 -3.71 -13.35
CA ILE A 118 -2.13 -4.49 -12.58
C ILE A 118 -1.13 -5.15 -13.53
N GLU A 119 -1.62 -5.72 -14.62
CA GLU A 119 -0.80 -6.42 -15.62
C GLU A 119 0.07 -5.45 -16.43
N ASP A 120 -0.51 -4.34 -16.92
CA ASP A 120 0.19 -3.31 -17.70
C ASP A 120 1.31 -2.63 -16.90
N MET A 121 1.15 -2.52 -15.58
CA MET A 121 2.15 -1.95 -14.68
C MET A 121 3.11 -3.00 -14.08
N GLU A 122 2.99 -4.27 -14.49
CA GLU A 122 3.82 -5.38 -14.02
C GLU A 122 3.85 -5.48 -12.48
N LEU A 123 2.66 -5.34 -11.88
CA LEU A 123 2.47 -5.36 -10.44
C LEU A 123 2.03 -6.74 -9.94
N GLU A 124 2.58 -7.13 -8.79
CA GLU A 124 2.17 -8.32 -8.07
C GLU A 124 1.07 -8.02 -7.05
N ASP A 125 0.00 -8.81 -7.06
CA ASP A 125 -1.10 -8.78 -6.07
C ASP A 125 -0.99 -10.01 -5.14
N PRO A 126 -0.34 -9.89 -3.96
CA PRO A 126 -0.16 -11.02 -3.06
C PRO A 126 -1.49 -11.56 -2.53
N PRO A 127 -1.59 -12.87 -2.24
CA PRO A 127 -2.80 -13.43 -1.64
C PRO A 127 -3.07 -12.80 -0.27
N LEU A 128 -4.35 -12.55 0.03
CA LEU A 128 -4.76 -12.03 1.33
C LEU A 128 -4.83 -13.16 2.37
N ILE A 129 -4.02 -13.06 3.42
CA ILE A 129 -3.95 -14.04 4.51
C ILE A 129 -4.89 -13.62 5.65
N GLY A 130 -5.57 -14.60 6.26
CA GLY A 130 -6.43 -14.41 7.43
C GLY A 130 -7.88 -14.03 7.12
N GLY A 131 -8.25 -13.88 5.85
CA GLY A 131 -9.61 -13.60 5.40
C GLY A 131 -9.69 -13.33 3.90
N SER A 132 -10.91 -13.21 3.37
CA SER A 132 -11.16 -12.99 1.94
C SER A 132 -11.66 -11.59 1.59
N PHE A 133 -12.07 -10.80 2.59
CA PHE A 133 -12.70 -9.49 2.38
C PHE A 133 -12.07 -8.48 3.31
N THR A 134 -11.84 -7.28 2.80
CA THR A 134 -11.25 -6.15 3.54
C THR A 134 -12.30 -5.13 3.92
N TRP A 135 -13.44 -5.09 3.22
CA TRP A 135 -14.56 -4.22 3.50
C TRP A 135 -15.85 -5.00 3.71
N ARG A 136 -16.69 -4.56 4.65
CA ARG A 136 -18.02 -5.16 4.91
C ARG A 136 -19.05 -4.15 5.35
N LYS A 137 -20.28 -4.28 4.85
CA LYS A 137 -21.43 -3.44 5.21
C LYS A 137 -22.68 -4.28 5.48
N GLY A 138 -23.62 -3.69 6.23
CA GLY A 138 -24.90 -4.28 6.62
C GLY A 138 -24.85 -4.93 8.00
N ASP A 139 -26.00 -4.99 8.67
CA ASP A 139 -26.13 -5.46 10.06
C ASP A 139 -25.66 -6.92 10.24
N ASN A 140 -25.74 -7.71 9.17
CA ASN A 140 -25.29 -9.11 9.12
C ASN A 140 -24.05 -9.33 8.25
N TYR A 141 -23.35 -8.25 7.84
CA TYR A 141 -22.24 -8.31 6.89
C TYR A 141 -22.59 -9.09 5.61
N ASP A 142 -23.79 -8.87 5.11
CA ASP A 142 -24.32 -9.50 3.90
C ASP A 142 -23.61 -8.99 2.63
N THR A 143 -23.06 -7.77 2.70
CA THR A 143 -22.21 -7.18 1.67
C THR A 143 -20.75 -7.18 2.12
N ALA A 144 -19.86 -7.76 1.31
CA ALA A 144 -18.43 -7.78 1.60
C ALA A 144 -17.60 -7.83 0.31
N ALA A 145 -16.43 -7.19 0.32
CA ALA A 145 -15.51 -7.17 -0.81
C ALA A 145 -14.04 -7.02 -0.36
N ARG A 146 -13.07 -7.42 -1.21
CA ARG A 146 -11.65 -7.06 -1.08
C ARG A 146 -11.38 -5.81 -1.90
N LEU A 147 -11.46 -4.65 -1.26
CA LEU A 147 -11.26 -3.34 -1.88
C LEU A 147 -9.87 -2.77 -1.61
N ASP A 148 -9.29 -3.15 -0.48
CA ASP A 148 -8.01 -2.67 0.01
C ASP A 148 -6.89 -3.64 -0.38
N ARG A 149 -5.77 -3.11 -0.88
CA ARG A 149 -4.62 -3.94 -1.32
C ARG A 149 -3.29 -3.24 -1.12
N PHE A 150 -2.25 -4.04 -0.96
CA PHE A 150 -0.89 -3.78 -1.33
C PHE A 150 -0.63 -4.42 -2.70
N LEU A 151 -0.07 -3.66 -3.62
CA LEU A 151 0.51 -4.11 -4.87
C LEU A 151 1.99 -3.72 -4.86
N PHE A 152 2.86 -4.48 -5.51
CA PHE A 152 4.28 -4.14 -5.56
C PHE A 152 4.91 -4.52 -6.89
N SER A 153 5.97 -3.81 -7.28
CA SER A 153 6.70 -4.08 -8.51
C SER A 153 7.67 -5.24 -8.37
N GLU A 154 8.14 -5.81 -9.48
CA GLU A 154 9.14 -6.88 -9.48
C GLU A 154 10.42 -6.48 -8.70
N GLU A 155 10.88 -5.23 -8.84
CA GLU A 155 12.10 -4.77 -8.15
C GLU A 155 11.94 -4.77 -6.61
N TRP A 156 10.70 -4.63 -6.12
CA TRP A 156 10.40 -4.79 -4.70
C TRP A 156 10.58 -6.24 -4.25
N GLU A 157 10.08 -7.20 -5.02
CA GLU A 157 10.24 -8.63 -4.73
C GLU A 157 11.71 -9.07 -4.79
N VAL A 158 12.49 -8.52 -5.73
CA VAL A 158 13.94 -8.75 -5.78
C VAL A 158 14.63 -8.22 -4.51
N SER A 159 14.14 -7.11 -3.95
CA SER A 159 14.72 -6.50 -2.75
C SER A 159 14.35 -7.24 -1.46
N PHE A 160 13.13 -7.77 -1.38
CA PHE A 160 12.58 -8.40 -0.17
C PHE A 160 11.98 -9.78 -0.45
N ARG A 161 12.35 -10.78 0.35
CA ARG A 161 11.73 -12.12 0.28
C ARG A 161 10.53 -12.26 1.21
N LYS A 162 9.77 -13.35 1.05
CA LYS A 162 8.70 -13.78 1.99
C LYS A 162 7.65 -12.69 2.22
N ILE A 163 7.28 -11.97 1.18
CA ILE A 163 6.28 -10.91 1.22
C ILE A 163 4.92 -11.51 1.52
N LYS A 164 4.21 -10.95 2.50
CA LYS A 164 2.89 -11.41 2.92
C LYS A 164 1.97 -10.24 3.18
N GLN A 165 0.78 -10.29 2.62
CA GLN A 165 -0.30 -9.40 2.96
C GLN A 165 -1.30 -10.10 3.88
N THR A 166 -1.52 -9.54 5.07
CA THR A 166 -2.40 -10.13 6.09
C THR A 166 -3.48 -9.15 6.51
N ILE A 167 -4.69 -9.66 6.70
CA ILE A 167 -5.78 -8.88 7.28
C ILE A 167 -5.58 -8.72 8.80
N MET A 168 -5.77 -7.50 9.30
CA MET A 168 -5.70 -7.19 10.72
C MET A 168 -7.09 -7.05 11.32
N PRO A 169 -7.25 -7.28 12.64
CA PRO A 169 -8.52 -7.04 13.32
C PRO A 169 -8.99 -5.59 13.16
N ARG A 170 -10.25 -5.41 12.74
CA ARG A 170 -10.90 -4.10 12.70
C ARG A 170 -11.41 -3.70 14.09
N VAL A 171 -11.47 -2.40 14.36
CA VAL A 171 -11.99 -1.87 15.63
C VAL A 171 -13.29 -1.08 15.40
N THR A 172 -13.26 -0.05 14.55
CA THR A 172 -14.39 0.88 14.35
C THR A 172 -14.71 1.25 12.90
N SER A 173 -13.92 0.78 11.93
CA SER A 173 -14.16 1.00 10.49
C SER A 173 -14.85 -0.23 9.89
N ASP A 174 -15.59 -0.02 8.80
CA ASP A 174 -16.11 -1.07 7.91
C ASP A 174 -15.02 -1.71 7.05
N HIS A 175 -13.85 -1.07 6.96
CA HIS A 175 -12.61 -1.62 6.45
C HIS A 175 -11.77 -2.31 7.55
N ASN A 176 -11.07 -3.36 7.13
CA ASN A 176 -10.05 -4.05 7.89
C ASN A 176 -8.68 -3.44 7.55
N PRO A 177 -7.85 -3.11 8.56
CA PRO A 177 -6.48 -2.73 8.28
C PRO A 177 -5.71 -3.89 7.64
N LEU A 178 -4.76 -3.60 6.76
CA LEU A 178 -3.89 -4.58 6.13
C LEU A 178 -2.45 -4.39 6.58
N LEU A 179 -1.73 -5.49 6.76
CA LEU A 179 -0.31 -5.50 7.04
C LEU A 179 0.44 -6.18 5.89
N LEU A 180 1.37 -5.44 5.27
CA LEU A 180 2.41 -6.03 4.42
C LEU A 180 3.62 -6.32 5.30
N GLU A 181 3.98 -7.59 5.41
CA GLU A 181 5.23 -8.03 6.04
C GLU A 181 6.20 -8.46 4.95
N CYS A 182 7.34 -7.80 4.88
CA CYS A 182 8.45 -8.16 4.02
C CYS A 182 9.52 -8.84 4.88
N GLY A 183 10.02 -9.99 4.42
CA GLY A 183 11.14 -10.67 5.04
C GLY A 183 12.45 -9.90 4.87
N ASN A 184 13.57 -10.58 5.12
CA ASN A 184 14.87 -9.92 5.12
C ASN A 184 15.18 -9.30 3.76
N TRP A 185 15.69 -8.07 3.80
CA TRP A 185 16.31 -7.45 2.65
C TRP A 185 17.64 -8.14 2.30
N GLU A 186 17.86 -8.39 1.01
CA GLU A 186 19.10 -8.95 0.44
C GLU A 186 19.98 -7.93 -0.33
N GLY A 187 20.16 -6.71 0.19
CA GLY A 187 21.04 -5.69 -0.40
C GLY A 187 22.48 -5.71 0.14
N LEU A 188 23.45 -5.45 -0.73
CA LEU A 188 24.84 -5.17 -0.32
C LEU A 188 24.94 -3.72 0.17
N CYS A 189 25.46 -3.49 1.38
CA CYS A 189 25.83 -2.14 1.82
C CYS A 189 27.18 -1.75 1.21
N PRO A 190 27.27 -0.67 0.42
CA PRO A 190 28.54 -0.24 -0.18
C PRO A 190 29.58 0.22 0.86
N ILE A 191 29.14 0.59 2.07
CA ILE A 191 30.00 1.17 3.12
C ILE A 191 30.63 0.09 4.00
N LEU A 192 29.91 -1.02 4.26
CA LEU A 192 30.34 -2.03 5.24
C LEU A 192 30.92 -3.29 4.59
N ASN A 193 30.88 -3.42 3.26
CA ASN A 193 31.28 -4.63 2.52
C ASN A 193 30.73 -5.92 3.16
N SER A 194 29.53 -5.81 3.76
CA SER A 194 28.81 -6.85 4.48
C SER A 194 27.34 -6.77 4.11
N LYS A 195 26.66 -7.93 4.10
CA LYS A 195 25.21 -7.97 3.96
C LYS A 195 24.62 -7.22 5.15
N ILE A 196 23.77 -6.20 4.92
CA ILE A 196 22.82 -5.75 5.95
C ILE A 196 21.73 -6.84 5.99
N GLY A 197 22.08 -8.00 6.56
CA GLY A 197 21.20 -9.14 6.64
C GLY A 197 20.29 -9.00 7.85
N GLY A 198 18.97 -8.97 7.64
CA GLY A 198 18.01 -9.29 8.70
C GLY A 198 16.92 -8.27 9.01
N CYS A 199 16.88 -7.10 8.35
CA CYS A 199 15.85 -6.12 8.64
C CYS A 199 14.51 -6.50 7.99
N LYS A 200 13.41 -6.43 8.76
CA LYS A 200 12.05 -6.66 8.29
C LYS A 200 11.34 -5.32 8.13
N LEU A 201 10.62 -5.17 7.04
CA LEU A 201 9.76 -4.00 6.82
C LEU A 201 8.30 -4.38 7.02
N ARG A 202 7.57 -3.52 7.74
CA ARG A 202 6.14 -3.65 7.95
C ARG A 202 5.40 -2.40 7.46
N ILE A 203 4.35 -2.63 6.66
CA ILE A 203 3.51 -1.55 6.18
C ILE A 203 2.08 -1.81 6.64
N LEU A 204 1.54 -0.92 7.46
CA LEU A 204 0.18 -0.98 7.96
C LEU A 204 -0.70 0.01 7.21
N MET A 205 -1.65 -0.48 6.44
CA MET A 205 -2.74 0.32 5.92
C MET A 205 -3.94 0.26 6.88
N ARG A 206 -4.52 1.39 7.23
CA ARG A 206 -5.68 1.51 8.12
C ARG A 206 -6.55 2.68 7.73
N GLU A 207 -7.85 2.46 7.58
CA GLU A 207 -8.80 3.56 7.49
C GLU A 207 -9.11 4.19 8.87
N LEU A 208 -9.18 5.52 8.95
CA LEU A 208 -9.77 6.27 10.06
C LEU A 208 -11.09 6.91 9.63
N ARG A 209 -11.96 7.27 10.58
CA ARG A 209 -13.25 7.90 10.29
C ARG A 209 -13.04 9.17 9.43
N GLY A 210 -13.40 9.09 8.14
CA GLY A 210 -13.30 10.22 7.20
C GLY A 210 -12.05 10.23 6.30
N GLY A 211 -11.21 9.18 6.28
CA GLY A 211 -10.07 9.07 5.35
C GLY A 211 -9.18 7.85 5.57
N GLY A 212 -8.43 7.45 4.53
CA GLY A 212 -7.47 6.36 4.58
C GLY A 212 -6.13 6.80 5.20
N ILE A 213 -5.58 6.02 6.13
CA ILE A 213 -4.22 6.20 6.66
C ILE A 213 -3.33 5.03 6.23
N LEU A 214 -2.16 5.35 5.72
CA LEU A 214 -1.06 4.43 5.51
C LEU A 214 0.02 4.74 6.54
N LYS A 215 0.25 3.80 7.46
CA LYS A 215 1.26 3.90 8.52
C LYS A 215 2.37 2.87 8.30
N PHE A 216 3.59 3.35 8.23
CA PHE A 216 4.80 2.56 8.01
C PHE A 216 5.47 2.32 9.35
N LEU A 217 5.83 1.07 9.62
CA LEU A 217 6.55 0.66 10.82
C LEU A 217 7.77 -0.15 10.41
N TRP A 218 8.94 0.24 10.87
CA TRP A 218 10.16 -0.55 10.67
C TRP A 218 10.55 -1.17 12.00
N GLU A 219 10.83 -2.48 11.98
CA GLU A 219 11.36 -3.20 13.14
C GLU A 219 12.74 -3.72 12.78
N ASP A 220 13.77 -3.13 13.37
CA ASP A 220 15.11 -3.71 13.32
C ASP A 220 15.13 -4.98 14.18
N GLN A 221 15.66 -6.08 13.63
CA GLN A 221 15.80 -7.34 14.36
C GLN A 221 17.18 -7.47 15.03
N THR A 222 17.95 -6.39 15.16
CA THR A 222 19.16 -6.34 16.01
C THR A 222 18.81 -6.33 17.50
N THR A 223 18.13 -7.37 17.96
CA THR A 223 18.11 -7.75 19.37
C THR A 223 17.90 -9.25 19.44
N PHE A 224 19.00 -9.99 19.34
CA PHE A 224 19.46 -10.99 20.32
C PHE A 224 20.96 -11.23 20.12
#